data_AF-A0A4R5C8A4-F1
#
_entry.id   AF-A0A4R5C8A4-F1
#
_cell.length_a   1.000
_cell.length_b   1.000
_cell.length_c   1.000
_cell.angle_alpha   90.00
_cell.angle_beta   90.00
_cell.angle_gamma   90.00
#
_symmetry.space_group_name_H-M   'P 1'
#
loop_
_entity.id
_entity.type
_entity.pdbx_description
1 polymer ?
#
loop_
_entity_poly.entity_id
_entity_poly.type
_entity_poly.pdbx_seq_one_letter_code
_entity_poly.pdbx_strand_id
1 'polypeptide(L)'
;MGQAALTVRRTIRVRYLQWRTERNRDIAVRHLDVIALALEGRGWRCVKTYRPEVVPVRFPLLRVYGKGSVVTTLSVLAVPGGRWGFHEAPRGRGGFLCHCGGDVAQEAKVIDGFLRNRLPR
;
A
#
# COMPACT_ATOMS: atom_id res chain seq x y z
N MET A 1 -11.12 31.74 -14.31
CA MET A 1 -11.04 31.56 -12.84
C MET A 1 -11.19 30.11 -12.33
N GLY A 2 -11.45 29.09 -13.17
CA GLY A 2 -11.75 27.72 -12.70
C GLY A 2 -10.55 26.79 -12.40
N GLN A 3 -9.40 26.96 -13.05
CA GLN A 3 -8.26 26.02 -12.90
C GLN A 3 -7.46 26.21 -11.60
N ALA A 4 -7.31 27.45 -11.13
CA ALA A 4 -6.61 27.76 -9.89
C ALA A 4 -7.34 27.16 -8.67
N ALA A 5 -8.67 27.27 -8.62
CA ALA A 5 -9.50 26.71 -7.55
C ALA A 5 -9.44 25.17 -7.48
N LEU A 6 -9.41 24.49 -8.63
CA LEU A 6 -9.25 23.03 -8.70
C LEU A 6 -7.88 22.57 -8.19
N THR A 7 -6.83 23.32 -8.51
CA THR A 7 -5.45 23.03 -8.11
C THR A 7 -5.26 23.18 -6.60
N VAL A 8 -5.84 24.23 -6.00
CA VAL A 8 -5.82 24.44 -4.54
C VAL A 8 -6.58 23.33 -3.82
N ARG A 9 -7.79 22.98 -4.28
CA ARG A 9 -8.59 21.87 -3.70
C ARG A 9 -7.84 20.54 -3.78
N ARG A 10 -7.16 20.26 -4.90
CA ARG A 10 -6.35 19.05 -5.08
C ARG A 10 -5.18 19.04 -4.10
N THR A 11 -4.50 20.16 -3.92
CA THR A 11 -3.33 20.28 -3.03
C THR A 11 -3.72 20.08 -1.56
N ILE A 12 -4.80 20.71 -1.10
CA ILE A 12 -5.33 20.55 0.26
C ILE A 12 -5.69 19.08 0.51
N ARG A 13 -6.37 18.44 -0.46
CA ARG A 13 -6.74 17.02 -0.37
C ARG A 13 -5.51 16.12 -0.25
N VAL A 14 -4.47 16.35 -1.06
CA VAL A 14 -3.23 15.56 -1.01
C VAL A 14 -2.56 15.72 0.36
N ARG A 15 -2.44 16.95 0.87
CA ARG A 15 -1.85 17.23 2.19
C ARG A 15 -2.65 16.57 3.32
N TYR A 16 -3.97 16.68 3.29
CA TYR A 16 -4.86 16.04 4.26
C TYR A 16 -4.69 14.51 4.27
N LEU A 17 -4.67 13.87 3.10
CA LEU A 17 -4.48 12.43 3.02
C LEU A 17 -3.07 12.02 3.48
N GLN A 18 -2.05 12.82 3.20
CA GLN A 18 -0.69 12.55 3.66
C GLN A 18 -0.61 12.61 5.18
N TRP A 19 -1.16 13.67 5.78
CA TRP A 19 -1.28 13.79 7.23
C TRP A 19 -2.02 12.60 7.85
N ARG A 20 -3.12 12.14 7.24
CA ARG A 20 -3.83 10.94 7.71
C ARG A 20 -2.96 9.69 7.67
N THR A 21 -2.20 9.48 6.60
CA THR A 21 -1.27 8.34 6.51
C THR A 21 -0.21 8.42 7.60
N GLU A 22 0.42 9.58 7.80
CA GLU A 22 1.51 9.76 8.77
C GLU A 22 1.02 9.60 10.22
N ARG A 23 -0.16 10.15 10.56
CA ARG A 23 -0.73 10.09 11.92
C ARG A 23 -1.32 8.73 12.30
N ASN A 24 -1.58 7.85 11.34
CA ASN A 24 -2.25 6.57 11.59
C ASN A 24 -1.40 5.40 11.09
N ARG A 25 -0.11 5.42 11.41
CA ARG A 25 0.86 4.37 11.06
C ARG A 25 0.34 2.98 11.44
N ASP A 26 -0.27 2.83 12.61
CA ASP A 26 -0.74 1.53 13.11
C ASP A 26 -1.85 0.93 12.25
N ILE A 27 -2.70 1.76 11.64
CA ILE A 27 -3.72 1.27 10.69
C ILE A 27 -3.04 0.67 9.46
N ALA A 28 -2.04 1.37 8.93
CA ALA A 28 -1.27 0.88 7.79
C ALA A 28 -0.52 -0.42 8.12
N VAL A 29 0.10 -0.51 9.30
CA VAL A 29 0.75 -1.73 9.79
C VAL A 29 -0.24 -2.89 9.87
N ARG A 30 -1.40 -2.71 10.50
CA ARG A 30 -2.42 -3.77 10.64
C ARG A 30 -2.87 -4.31 9.28
N HIS A 31 -3.15 -3.44 8.31
CA HIS A 31 -3.52 -3.89 6.97
C HIS A 31 -2.38 -4.62 6.26
N LEU A 32 -1.13 -4.16 6.41
CA LEU A 32 0.03 -4.85 5.86
C LEU A 32 0.31 -6.20 6.52
N ASP A 33 0.06 -6.34 7.82
CA ASP A 33 0.21 -7.61 8.53
C ASP A 33 -0.80 -8.65 8.03
N VAL A 34 -2.06 -8.26 7.91
CA VAL A 34 -3.13 -9.12 7.42
C VAL A 34 -2.88 -9.57 5.98
N ILE A 35 -2.51 -8.65 5.09
CA ILE A 35 -2.28 -9.01 3.68
C ILE A 35 -1.00 -9.83 3.50
N ALA A 36 0.03 -9.61 4.34
CA ALA A 36 1.26 -10.40 4.28
C ALA A 36 0.95 -11.89 4.52
N LEU A 37 0.17 -12.21 5.56
CA LEU A 37 -0.24 -13.58 5.86
C LEU A 37 -1.02 -14.22 4.69
N ALA A 38 -1.94 -13.46 4.09
CA ALA A 38 -2.74 -13.95 2.97
C ALA A 38 -1.89 -14.17 1.68
N LEU A 39 -0.88 -13.35 1.45
CA LEU A 39 0.07 -13.52 0.34
C LEU A 39 1.06 -14.66 0.59
N GLU A 40 1.51 -14.85 1.83
CA GLU A 40 2.34 -16.00 2.22
C GLU A 40 1.61 -17.32 1.99
N GLY A 41 0.32 -17.40 2.33
CA GLY A 41 -0.53 -18.54 1.98
C GLY A 41 -0.70 -18.78 0.48
N ARG A 42 -0.33 -17.81 -0.37
CA ARG A 42 -0.34 -17.91 -1.85
C ARG A 42 1.05 -18.18 -2.44
N GLY A 43 2.06 -18.43 -1.60
CA GLY A 43 3.42 -18.77 -2.02
C GLY A 43 4.35 -17.57 -2.22
N TRP A 44 3.96 -16.37 -1.78
CA TRP A 44 4.86 -15.21 -1.80
C TRP A 44 5.69 -15.14 -0.53
N ARG A 45 6.91 -14.64 -0.63
CA ARG A 45 7.70 -14.29 0.56
C ARG A 45 7.52 -12.81 0.87
N CYS A 46 7.03 -12.51 2.08
CA CYS A 46 6.80 -11.14 2.53
C CYS A 46 7.87 -10.71 3.55
N VAL A 47 8.45 -9.52 3.37
CA VAL A 47 9.41 -8.93 4.31
C VAL A 47 8.84 -7.60 4.84
N LYS A 48 8.53 -7.59 6.12
CA LYS A 48 7.94 -6.45 6.85
C LYS A 48 9.06 -5.46 7.22
N THR A 49 9.19 -4.36 6.49
CA THR A 49 10.29 -3.39 6.70
C THR A 49 9.92 -2.26 7.68
N TYR A 50 8.77 -2.38 8.35
CA TYR A 50 8.20 -1.34 9.21
C TYR A 50 8.34 -1.60 10.71
N ARG A 51 9.07 -2.67 11.08
CA ARG A 51 9.46 -2.90 12.47
C ARG A 51 10.52 -1.88 12.87
N PRO A 52 10.31 -1.14 13.98
CA PRO A 52 11.07 0.06 14.33
C PRO A 52 12.57 -0.19 14.57
N GLU A 53 13.00 -1.45 14.73
CA GLU A 53 14.40 -1.78 14.99
C GLU A 53 15.29 -1.72 13.73
N VAL A 54 14.74 -1.61 12.52
CA VAL A 54 15.51 -1.83 11.27
C VAL A 54 15.70 -0.58 10.41
N VAL A 55 14.66 0.25 10.19
CA VAL A 55 14.77 1.52 9.43
C VAL A 55 13.67 2.51 9.85
N PRO A 56 13.97 3.78 10.16
CA PRO A 56 12.95 4.82 10.33
C PRO A 56 12.33 5.20 8.98
N VAL A 57 11.41 4.37 8.47
CA VAL A 57 10.65 4.67 7.25
C VAL A 57 9.42 5.50 7.60
N ARG A 58 9.17 6.57 6.83
CA ARG A 58 8.04 7.50 7.01
C ARG A 58 6.68 6.82 6.85
N PHE A 59 6.62 5.74 6.07
CA PHE A 59 5.43 4.94 5.83
C PHE A 59 5.76 3.45 5.96
N PRO A 60 4.88 2.63 6.55
CA PRO A 60 5.08 1.19 6.58
C PRO A 60 5.18 0.58 5.18
N LEU A 61 6.22 -0.21 4.92
CA LEU A 61 6.47 -0.85 3.63
C LEU A 61 6.57 -2.38 3.79
N LEU A 62 5.92 -3.10 2.87
CA LEU A 62 5.95 -4.55 2.78
C LEU A 62 6.64 -4.95 1.46
N ARG A 63 7.83 -5.53 1.55
CA ARG A 63 8.50 -6.08 0.36
C ARG A 63 7.93 -7.46 0.04
N VAL A 64 7.62 -7.69 -1.23
CA VAL A 64 7.08 -8.96 -1.71
C VAL A 64 8.04 -9.57 -2.72
N TYR A 65 8.41 -10.83 -2.49
CA TYR A 65 9.39 -11.57 -3.28
C TYR A 65 8.74 -12.76 -3.98
N GLY A 66 9.17 -13.02 -5.21
CA GLY A 66 8.81 -14.21 -5.99
C GLY A 66 10.04 -14.75 -6.71
N LYS A 67 10.21 -16.09 -6.73
CA LYS A 67 11.38 -16.78 -7.29
C LYS A 67 12.74 -16.16 -6.87
N GLY A 68 12.86 -15.71 -5.62
CA GLY A 68 14.10 -15.16 -5.05
C GLY A 68 14.39 -13.68 -5.34
N SER A 69 13.61 -13.00 -6.18
CA SER A 69 13.75 -11.57 -6.46
C SER A 69 12.61 -10.74 -5.87
N VAL A 70 12.86 -9.45 -5.61
CA VAL A 70 11.81 -8.51 -5.22
C VAL A 70 10.92 -8.26 -6.42
N VAL A 71 9.63 -8.59 -6.30
CA VAL A 71 8.64 -8.27 -7.33
C VAL A 71 8.13 -6.84 -7.16
N THR A 72 7.85 -6.44 -5.92
CA THR A 72 7.43 -5.07 -5.61
C THR A 72 7.53 -4.76 -4.12
N THR A 73 7.25 -3.49 -3.78
CA THR A 73 7.03 -3.05 -2.40
C THR A 73 5.63 -2.46 -2.30
N LEU A 74 4.85 -2.92 -1.33
CA LEU A 74 3.51 -2.44 -1.03
C LEU A 74 3.55 -1.43 0.12
N SER A 75 2.59 -0.52 0.10
CA SER A 75 2.31 0.42 1.18
C SER A 75 0.80 0.54 1.38
N VAL A 76 0.38 1.07 2.52
CA VAL A 76 -1.03 1.39 2.80
C VAL A 76 -1.16 2.88 3.02
N LEU A 77 -2.00 3.53 2.21
CA LEU A 77 -2.20 4.97 2.22
C LEU A 77 -3.67 5.31 2.49
N ALA A 78 -3.91 6.39 3.22
CA ALA A 78 -5.27 6.93 3.38
C ALA A 78 -5.79 7.40 2.02
N VAL A 79 -7.02 7.04 1.66
CA VAL A 79 -7.68 7.45 0.42
C VAL A 79 -8.91 8.31 0.74
N PRO A 80 -9.51 8.99 -0.26
CA PRO A 80 -10.70 9.80 -0.04
C PRO A 80 -11.86 8.99 0.56
N GLY A 81 -12.72 9.67 1.34
CA GLY A 81 -13.89 9.05 1.97
C GLY A 81 -13.57 8.24 3.22
N GLY A 82 -12.52 8.60 3.97
CA GLY A 82 -12.20 7.95 5.24
C GLY A 82 -11.48 6.60 5.12
N ARG A 83 -11.39 6.02 3.93
CA ARG A 83 -10.86 4.67 3.69
C ARG A 83 -9.32 4.63 3.59
N TRP A 84 -8.83 3.40 3.43
CA TRP A 84 -7.43 3.05 3.17
C TRP A 84 -7.33 2.21 1.89
N GLY A 85 -6.16 2.18 1.28
CA GLY A 85 -5.90 1.35 0.11
C GLY A 85 -4.50 0.77 0.11
N PHE A 86 -4.35 -0.38 -0.53
CA PHE A 86 -3.05 -0.95 -0.88
C PHE A 86 -2.50 -0.24 -2.12
N HIS A 87 -1.23 0.14 -2.05
CA HIS A 87 -0.54 0.86 -3.10
C HIS A 87 0.81 0.23 -3.41
N GLU A 88 1.19 0.25 -4.68
CA GLU A 88 2.56 0.06 -5.11
C GLU A 88 3.42 1.25 -4.65
N ALA A 89 4.35 1.00 -3.73
CA ALA A 89 5.08 2.05 -3.02
C ALA A 89 5.87 3.01 -3.94
N PRO A 90 6.62 2.55 -4.98
CA PRO A 90 7.31 3.45 -5.89
C PRO A 90 6.40 4.43 -6.64
N ARG A 91 5.11 4.11 -6.81
CA ARG A 91 4.12 4.98 -7.47
C ARG A 91 3.32 5.83 -6.50
N GLY A 92 3.53 5.66 -5.18
CA GLY A 92 2.76 6.33 -4.13
C GLY A 92 1.26 6.21 -4.38
N ARG A 93 0.55 7.35 -4.34
CA ARG A 93 -0.91 7.39 -4.55
C ARG A 93 -1.35 6.96 -5.95
N GLY A 94 -0.49 7.09 -6.96
CA GLY A 94 -0.76 6.62 -8.32
C GLY A 94 -0.67 5.09 -8.46
N GLY A 95 -0.14 4.39 -7.45
CA GLY A 95 -0.01 2.93 -7.42
C GLY A 95 -1.19 2.19 -6.80
N PHE A 96 -2.39 2.78 -6.74
CA PHE A 96 -3.56 2.17 -6.09
C PHE A 96 -3.89 0.80 -6.71
N LEU A 97 -4.05 -0.21 -5.85
CA LEU A 97 -4.41 -1.58 -6.25
C LEU A 97 -5.85 -1.90 -5.86
N CYS A 98 -6.18 -1.76 -4.58
CA CYS A 98 -7.50 -2.03 -4.04
C CYS A 98 -7.72 -1.34 -2.68
N HIS A 99 -8.98 -1.26 -2.26
CA HIS A 99 -9.34 -0.79 -0.92
C HIS A 99 -8.98 -1.83 0.15
N CYS A 100 -8.67 -1.35 1.35
CA CYS A 100 -8.44 -2.20 2.53
C CYS A 100 -9.72 -2.37 3.37
N GLY A 101 -9.77 -3.46 4.13
CA GLY A 101 -10.78 -3.68 5.19
C GLY A 101 -12.08 -4.30 4.68
N GLY A 102 -12.09 -4.83 3.46
CA GLY A 102 -13.18 -5.66 2.96
C GLY A 102 -12.88 -7.13 3.20
N ASP A 103 -12.97 -7.93 2.14
CA ASP A 103 -12.58 -9.34 2.16
C ASP A 103 -11.09 -9.51 1.86
N VAL A 104 -10.33 -9.96 2.86
CA VAL A 104 -8.89 -10.21 2.76
C VAL A 104 -8.54 -11.20 1.66
N ALA A 105 -9.37 -12.23 1.42
CA ALA A 105 -9.12 -13.21 0.38
C ALA A 105 -9.20 -12.58 -1.02
N GLN A 106 -10.16 -11.68 -1.22
CA GLN A 106 -10.33 -10.92 -2.44
C GLN A 106 -9.24 -9.85 -2.62
N GLU A 107 -8.87 -9.14 -1.56
CA GLU A 107 -7.74 -8.20 -1.55
C GLU A 107 -6.44 -8.92 -1.96
N ALA A 108 -6.17 -10.08 -1.35
CA ALA A 108 -5.01 -10.90 -1.67
C ALA A 108 -5.06 -11.43 -3.11
N LYS A 109 -6.24 -11.76 -3.64
CA LYS A 109 -6.42 -12.17 -5.04
C LYS A 109 -6.03 -11.07 -6.03
N VAL A 110 -6.47 -9.84 -5.77
CA VAL A 110 -6.12 -8.69 -6.62
C VAL A 110 -4.60 -8.46 -6.63
N ILE A 111 -3.99 -8.47 -5.44
CA ILE A 111 -2.54 -8.25 -5.31
C ILE A 111 -1.75 -9.43 -5.90
N ASP A 112 -2.19 -10.67 -5.70
CA ASP A 112 -1.56 -11.86 -6.29
C ASP A 112 -1.54 -11.79 -7.83
N GLY A 113 -2.67 -11.44 -8.45
CA GLY A 113 -2.73 -11.24 -9.91
C GLY A 113 -1.78 -10.13 -10.37
N PHE A 114 -1.73 -9.02 -9.64
CA PHE A 114 -0.79 -7.94 -9.90
C PHE A 114 0.68 -8.38 -9.81
N LEU A 115 1.03 -9.20 -8.81
CA LEU A 115 2.40 -9.73 -8.63
C LEU A 115 2.77 -10.73 -9.73
N ARG A 116 1.87 -11.65 -10.09
CA ARG A 116 2.10 -12.65 -11.14
C ARG A 116 2.37 -12.00 -12.49
N ASN A 117 1.68 -10.91 -12.81
CA ASN A 117 1.89 -10.15 -14.04
C ASN A 117 3.28 -9.49 -14.16
N ARG A 118 4.07 -9.49 -13.08
CA ARG A 118 5.42 -8.90 -13.04
C ARG A 118 6.54 -9.92 -12.90
N LEU A 119 6.19 -11.18 -12.68
CA LEU A 119 7.20 -12.23 -12.79
C LEU A 119 7.60 -12.35 -14.26
N PRO A 120 8.91 -12.51 -14.55
CA PRO A 120 9.33 -12.91 -15.88
C PRO A 120 8.66 -14.25 -16.22
N ARG A 121 8.13 -14.34 -17.45
CA ARG A 121 7.50 -15.56 -17.97
C ARG A 121 8.52 -16.69 -18.04
#